data_AF-A0A919GWV9-F1
#
_entry.id   AF-A0A919GWV9-F1
#
_cell.length_a   1.000
_cell.length_b   1.000
_cell.length_c   1.000
_cell.angle_alpha   90.00
_cell.angle_beta   90.00
_cell.angle_gamma   90.00
#
_symmetry.space_group_name_H-M   'P 1'
#
loop_
_entity.id
_entity.type
_entity.pdbx_description
1 polymer ?
#
loop_
_entity_poly.entity_id
_entity_poly.type
_entity_poly.pdbx_seq_one_letter_code
_entity_poly.pdbx_strand_id
1 'polypeptide(L)'
;MSSLSLRVTGRDLPGLTCGPHHHVHVGVQRGREPEGLAAGDAAQAVWEFAVTRTTAPDGSPDFRGPHVQGGRGARFFYLTWGELPPGGAFVMFRRIKLFFADLPSSALERGSAAGTLALTDADGMPLCGAVRPPAVTWTA
;
A
#
# COMPACT_ATOMS: atom_id res chain seq x y z
N MET A 1 -13.03 16.33 -11.18
CA MET A 1 -12.66 15.17 -10.35
C MET A 1 -12.57 13.98 -11.29
N SER A 2 -11.52 13.17 -11.20
CA SER A 2 -11.33 12.00 -12.05
C SER A 2 -10.98 10.78 -11.21
N SER A 3 -11.23 9.58 -11.72
CA SER A 3 -10.77 8.35 -11.08
C SER A 3 -9.28 8.13 -11.39
N LEU A 4 -8.55 7.58 -10.42
CA LEU A 4 -7.20 7.05 -10.58
C LEU A 4 -7.20 5.59 -10.09
N SER A 5 -6.98 4.67 -11.00
CA SER A 5 -6.86 3.24 -10.70
C SER A 5 -5.44 2.90 -10.30
N LEU A 6 -5.28 2.11 -9.24
CA LEU A 6 -3.99 1.65 -8.73
C LEU A 6 -3.95 0.13 -8.71
N ARG A 7 -2.83 -0.41 -9.20
CA ARG A 7 -2.47 -1.82 -9.06
C ARG A 7 -1.12 -1.93 -8.35
N VAL A 8 -1.10 -2.45 -7.13
CA VAL A 8 0.14 -2.61 -6.35
C VAL A 8 0.48 -4.09 -6.26
N THR A 9 1.71 -4.45 -6.61
CA THR A 9 2.24 -5.82 -6.53
C THR A 9 3.39 -5.87 -5.53
N GLY A 10 3.17 -6.56 -4.42
CA GLY A 10 4.19 -6.90 -3.44
C GLY A 10 4.85 -8.24 -3.75
N ARG A 11 6.18 -8.29 -3.67
CA ARG A 11 7.00 -9.50 -3.82
C ARG A 11 7.91 -9.66 -2.61
N ASP A 12 8.60 -10.78 -2.52
CA ASP A 12 9.56 -11.07 -1.45
C ASP A 12 8.93 -10.83 -0.07
N LEU A 13 7.86 -11.56 0.23
CA LEU A 13 7.13 -11.44 1.49
C LEU A 13 7.90 -12.12 2.65
N PRO A 14 7.68 -11.69 3.91
CA PRO A 14 8.54 -12.07 5.04
C PRO A 14 8.32 -13.50 5.58
N GLY A 15 7.42 -14.27 4.96
CA GLY A 15 6.96 -15.56 5.46
C GLY A 15 5.80 -15.44 6.46
N LEU A 16 5.21 -16.59 6.81
CA LEU A 16 4.16 -16.66 7.85
C LEU A 16 4.69 -16.38 9.26
N THR A 17 6.00 -16.45 9.44
CA THR A 17 6.69 -16.23 10.72
C THR A 17 7.88 -15.32 10.49
N CYS A 18 7.93 -14.20 11.22
CA CYS A 18 9.05 -13.26 11.18
C CYS A 18 9.22 -12.60 12.56
N GLY A 19 10.40 -12.70 13.15
CA GLY A 19 10.63 -12.25 14.53
C GLY A 19 9.62 -12.89 15.50
N PRO A 20 8.86 -12.10 16.29
CA PRO A 20 7.85 -12.63 17.22
C PRO A 20 6.49 -12.93 16.57
N HIS A 21 6.31 -12.59 15.29
CA HIS A 21 5.01 -12.63 14.62
C HIS A 21 4.76 -13.96 13.93
N HIS A 22 3.50 -14.39 13.93
CA HIS A 22 3.02 -15.64 13.34
C HIS A 22 1.70 -15.40 12.60
N HIS A 23 1.38 -16.25 11.63
CA HIS A 23 0.25 -16.06 10.72
C HIS A 23 0.24 -14.65 10.10
N VAL A 24 1.42 -14.20 9.67
CA VAL A 24 1.61 -12.86 9.11
C VAL A 24 0.80 -12.72 7.82
N HIS A 25 0.03 -11.63 7.72
CA HIS A 25 -0.70 -11.25 6.52
C HIS A 25 -0.51 -9.76 6.22
N VAL A 26 -0.70 -9.39 4.96
CA VAL A 26 -0.69 -8.00 4.49
C VAL A 26 -1.92 -7.67 3.66
N GLY A 27 -2.48 -6.49 3.86
CA GLY A 27 -3.57 -5.96 3.03
C GLY A 27 -3.42 -4.46 2.78
N VAL A 28 -4.11 -3.94 1.77
CA VAL A 28 -4.23 -2.48 1.61
C VAL A 28 -5.23 -1.94 2.63
N GLN A 29 -4.96 -0.81 3.26
CA GLN A 29 -5.88 -0.26 4.25
C GLN A 29 -7.04 0.50 3.60
N ARG A 30 -8.27 0.14 3.97
CA ARG A 30 -9.50 0.85 3.63
C ARG A 30 -10.19 1.35 4.90
N GLY A 31 -10.15 2.65 5.15
CA GLY A 31 -10.61 3.23 6.40
C GLY A 31 -9.73 2.78 7.56
N ARG A 32 -10.27 1.95 8.47
CA ARG A 32 -9.54 1.40 9.63
C ARG A 32 -9.12 -0.07 9.45
N GLU A 33 -9.69 -0.76 8.46
CA GLU A 33 -9.49 -2.19 8.26
C GLU A 33 -8.58 -2.45 7.05
N PRO A 34 -7.79 -3.53 7.05
CA PRO A 34 -7.16 -4.02 5.83
C PRO A 34 -8.18 -4.72 4.93
N GLU A 35 -7.94 -4.68 3.62
CA GLU A 35 -8.65 -5.47 2.62
C GLU A 35 -7.66 -6.20 1.70
N GLY A 36 -8.14 -7.27 1.04
CA GLY A 36 -7.31 -8.07 0.14
C GLY A 36 -6.12 -8.71 0.86
N LEU A 37 -6.37 -9.34 2.01
CA LEU A 37 -5.30 -9.97 2.80
C LEU A 37 -4.60 -11.07 2.01
N ALA A 38 -3.28 -10.98 1.93
CA ALA A 38 -2.40 -12.01 1.42
C ALA A 38 -1.54 -12.57 2.54
N ALA A 39 -1.36 -13.90 2.57
CA ALA A 39 -0.48 -14.57 3.52
C ALA A 39 0.98 -14.16 3.29
N GLY A 40 1.76 -14.08 4.37
CA GLY A 40 3.16 -13.67 4.36
C GLY A 40 4.08 -14.61 3.59
N ASP A 41 3.66 -15.82 3.27
CA ASP A 41 4.38 -16.79 2.44
C ASP A 41 3.85 -16.90 1.00
N ALA A 42 2.89 -16.05 0.61
CA ALA A 42 2.44 -16.01 -0.77
C ALA A 42 3.58 -15.59 -1.72
N ALA A 43 3.61 -16.15 -2.93
CA ALA A 43 4.60 -15.80 -3.94
C ALA A 43 4.55 -14.30 -4.32
N GLN A 44 3.35 -13.72 -4.28
CA GLN A 44 3.12 -12.29 -4.44
C GLN A 44 1.78 -11.88 -3.81
N ALA A 45 1.63 -10.60 -3.51
CA ALA A 45 0.37 -9.98 -3.13
C ALA A 45 -0.01 -8.90 -4.16
N VAL A 46 -1.27 -8.88 -4.58
CA VAL A 46 -1.77 -7.91 -5.58
C VAL A 46 -3.01 -7.21 -5.04
N TRP A 47 -2.98 -5.87 -5.05
CA TRP A 47 -4.12 -5.04 -4.67
C TRP A 47 -4.51 -4.13 -5.82
N GLU A 48 -5.79 -4.09 -6.12
CA GLU A 48 -6.38 -3.21 -7.13
C GLU A 48 -7.47 -2.37 -6.47
N PHE A 49 -7.33 -1.05 -6.56
CA PHE A 49 -8.30 -0.12 -5.98
C PHE A 49 -8.29 1.21 -6.74
N ALA A 50 -9.33 2.01 -6.53
CA ALA A 50 -9.47 3.32 -7.16
C ALA A 50 -9.56 4.42 -6.10
N VAL A 51 -8.96 5.57 -6.42
CA VAL A 51 -9.09 6.79 -5.64
C VAL A 51 -9.58 7.94 -6.52
N THR A 52 -10.19 8.94 -5.91
CA THR A 52 -10.64 10.13 -6.61
C THR A 52 -9.55 11.18 -6.62
N ARG A 53 -9.07 11.54 -7.81
CA ARG A 53 -8.20 12.70 -8.03
C ARG A 53 -9.02 13.98 -8.12
N THR A 54 -8.56 14.98 -7.38
CA THR A 54 -9.12 16.32 -7.30
C THR A 54 -8.00 17.34 -7.47
N THR A 55 -8.37 18.61 -7.61
CA THR A 55 -7.42 19.72 -7.66
C THR A 55 -7.57 20.54 -6.38
N ALA A 56 -6.46 20.79 -5.70
CA ALA A 56 -6.41 21.69 -4.56
C ALA A 56 -6.55 23.17 -4.99
N PRO A 57 -6.85 24.10 -4.07
CA PRO A 57 -7.00 25.52 -4.40
C PRO A 57 -5.74 26.17 -5.02
N ASP A 58 -4.56 25.64 -4.71
CA ASP A 58 -3.27 26.06 -5.26
C ASP A 58 -2.95 25.41 -6.63
N GLY A 59 -3.89 24.64 -7.20
CA GLY A 59 -3.74 23.94 -8.46
C GLY A 59 -3.04 22.58 -8.35
N SER A 60 -2.56 22.17 -7.16
CA SER A 60 -1.88 20.88 -7.01
C SER A 60 -2.87 19.70 -7.08
N PRO A 61 -2.41 18.49 -7.44
CA PRO A 61 -3.22 17.29 -7.25
C PRO A 61 -3.54 17.05 -5.77
N ASP A 62 -4.79 16.66 -5.46
CA ASP A 62 -5.20 16.14 -4.15
C ASP A 62 -6.03 14.86 -4.36
N PHE A 63 -6.02 13.97 -3.38
CA PHE A 63 -6.62 12.63 -3.49
C PHE A 63 -7.66 12.40 -2.40
N ARG A 64 -8.71 11.67 -2.73
CA ARG A 64 -9.80 11.31 -1.82
C ARG A 64 -10.24 9.87 -2.04
N GLY A 65 -10.83 9.29 -1.01
CA GLY A 65 -11.34 7.92 -1.05
C GLY A 65 -11.00 7.18 0.23
N PRO A 66 -11.55 5.97 0.41
CA PRO A 66 -11.41 5.23 1.65
C PRO A 66 -9.99 4.66 1.85
N HIS A 67 -9.21 4.51 0.78
CA HIS A 67 -7.79 4.12 0.84
C HIS A 67 -6.84 5.30 1.12
N VAL A 68 -7.34 6.54 0.99
CA VAL A 68 -6.51 7.74 1.09
C VAL A 68 -6.35 8.15 2.55
N GLN A 69 -5.11 8.37 2.93
CA GLN A 69 -4.66 8.77 4.26
C GLN A 69 -3.77 10.02 4.16
N GLY A 70 -3.47 10.62 5.31
CA GLY A 70 -2.63 11.81 5.39
C GLY A 70 -3.37 13.11 5.03
N GLY A 71 -2.73 14.24 5.28
CA GLY A 71 -3.24 15.56 4.93
C GLY A 71 -3.02 15.91 3.46
N ARG A 72 -3.63 17.02 3.01
CA ARG A 72 -3.34 17.59 1.68
C ARG A 72 -1.83 17.85 1.52
N GLY A 73 -1.29 17.58 0.33
CA GLY A 73 0.15 17.68 0.05
C GLY A 73 0.99 16.49 0.56
N ALA A 74 0.44 15.65 1.44
CA ALA A 74 1.10 14.46 1.97
C ALA A 74 0.14 13.25 1.94
N ARG A 75 -0.63 13.11 0.86
CA ARG A 75 -1.55 11.98 0.68
C ARG A 75 -0.77 10.69 0.42
N PHE A 76 -1.20 9.62 1.06
CA PHE A 76 -0.65 8.28 0.89
C PHE A 76 -1.73 7.24 1.12
N PHE A 77 -1.45 5.97 0.83
CA PHE A 77 -2.24 4.83 1.27
C PHE A 77 -1.35 3.87 2.08
N TYR A 78 -1.96 3.03 2.91
CA TYR A 78 -1.23 2.05 3.70
C TYR A 78 -1.27 0.67 3.05
N LEU A 79 -0.15 -0.05 3.09
CA LEU A 79 -0.17 -1.50 3.24
C LEU A 79 0.00 -1.81 4.73
N THR A 80 -0.79 -2.74 5.25
CA THR A 80 -0.91 -3.02 6.68
C THR A 80 -0.60 -4.47 6.96
N TRP A 81 0.36 -4.69 7.85
CA TRP A 81 0.76 -6.00 8.36
C TRP A 81 0.03 -6.32 9.65
N GLY A 82 -0.37 -7.58 9.79
CA GLY A 82 -0.96 -8.08 11.01
C GLY A 82 -0.86 -9.58 11.13
N GLU A 83 -1.13 -10.07 12.34
CA GLU A 83 -1.33 -11.48 12.61
C GLU A 83 -2.80 -11.82 12.36
N LEU A 84 -3.06 -12.91 11.63
CA LEU A 84 -4.40 -13.45 11.42
C LEU A 84 -4.38 -14.96 11.68
N PRO A 85 -4.49 -15.39 12.96
CA PRO A 85 -4.55 -16.80 13.28
C PRO A 85 -5.84 -17.44 12.75
N PRO A 86 -5.85 -18.77 12.48
CA PRO A 86 -7.04 -19.47 12.03
C PRO A 86 -8.24 -19.25 12.96
N GLY A 87 -9.34 -18.75 12.40
CA GLY A 87 -10.57 -18.44 13.17
C GLY A 87 -10.47 -17.21 14.08
N GLY A 88 -9.35 -16.48 14.08
CA GLY A 88 -9.15 -15.27 14.85
C GLY A 88 -9.43 -13.98 14.06
N ALA A 89 -9.24 -12.85 14.74
CA ALA A 89 -9.31 -11.52 14.15
C ALA A 89 -7.93 -11.06 13.69
N PHE A 90 -7.90 -10.18 12.69
CA PHE A 90 -6.67 -9.53 12.26
C PHE A 90 -6.17 -8.54 13.33
N VAL A 91 -4.92 -8.70 13.77
CA VAL A 91 -4.28 -7.79 14.73
C VAL A 91 -3.10 -7.10 14.07
N MET A 92 -3.26 -5.81 13.78
CA MET A 92 -2.22 -4.99 13.14
C MET A 92 -1.01 -4.81 14.05
N PHE A 93 0.20 -4.97 13.50
CA PHE A 93 1.45 -4.68 14.22
C PHE A 93 2.39 -3.73 13.46
N ARG A 94 2.23 -3.56 12.14
CA ARG A 94 3.16 -2.74 11.32
C ARG A 94 2.49 -2.23 10.04
N ARG A 95 3.01 -1.14 9.46
CA ARG A 95 2.46 -0.52 8.24
C ARG A 95 3.52 0.11 7.33
N ILE A 96 3.22 0.16 6.03
CA ILE A 96 3.96 0.84 4.96
C ILE A 96 3.12 1.99 4.42
N LYS A 97 3.69 3.18 4.25
CA LYS A 97 3.08 4.33 3.55
C LYS A 97 3.63 4.41 2.14
N LEU A 98 2.73 4.45 1.15
CA LEU A 98 3.04 4.70 -0.26
C LEU A 98 2.38 6.00 -0.70
N PHE A 99 3.17 6.96 -1.15
CA PHE A 99 2.71 8.34 -1.38
C PHE A 99 2.23 8.52 -2.81
N PHE A 100 1.07 9.18 -2.97
CA PHE A 100 0.57 9.51 -4.31
C PHE A 100 1.47 10.55 -5.03
N ALA A 101 2.27 11.30 -4.27
CA ALA A 101 3.24 12.25 -4.81
C ALA A 101 4.41 11.56 -5.56
N ASP A 102 4.60 10.25 -5.37
CA ASP A 102 5.62 9.48 -6.09
C ASP A 102 5.13 8.91 -7.43
N LEU A 103 3.84 9.06 -7.74
CA LEU A 103 3.30 8.60 -9.01
C LEU A 103 3.84 9.48 -10.14
N PRO A 104 4.30 8.88 -11.26
CA PRO A 104 4.75 9.66 -12.41
C PRO A 104 3.59 10.50 -12.97
N SER A 105 3.87 11.68 -13.52
CA SER A 105 2.84 12.55 -14.11
C SER A 105 2.01 11.83 -15.17
N SER A 106 2.66 10.96 -15.96
CA SER A 106 2.01 10.13 -16.97
C SER A 106 0.94 9.18 -16.40
N ALA A 107 1.07 8.75 -15.13
CA ALA A 107 0.03 7.94 -14.45
C ALA A 107 -1.19 8.78 -14.14
N LEU A 108 -0.96 10.02 -13.70
CA LEU A 108 -2.03 10.97 -13.43
C LEU A 108 -2.76 11.34 -14.72
N GLU A 109 -2.03 11.54 -15.81
CA GLU A 109 -2.62 11.81 -17.14
C GLU A 109 -3.46 10.63 -17.64
N ARG A 110 -2.93 9.39 -17.55
CA ARG A 110 -3.65 8.17 -17.97
C ARG A 110 -4.80 7.77 -17.04
N GLY A 111 -4.76 8.19 -15.78
CA GLY A 111 -5.72 7.75 -14.76
C GLY A 111 -5.46 6.34 -14.24
N SER A 112 -4.24 5.81 -14.44
CA SER A 112 -3.80 4.50 -13.97
C SER A 112 -2.36 4.53 -13.46
N ALA A 113 -2.05 3.78 -12.42
CA ALA A 113 -0.68 3.51 -11.99
C ALA A 113 -0.52 2.05 -11.52
N ALA A 114 0.63 1.47 -11.82
CA ALA A 114 1.06 0.18 -11.29
C ALA A 114 2.33 0.35 -10.46
N GLY A 115 2.32 -0.16 -9.22
CA GLY A 115 3.43 -0.09 -8.28
C GLY A 115 3.98 -1.48 -7.97
N THR A 116 5.30 -1.63 -7.90
CA THR A 116 5.94 -2.89 -7.47
C THR A 116 6.98 -2.61 -6.40
N LEU A 117 6.98 -3.42 -5.34
CA LEU A 117 7.91 -3.32 -4.22
C LEU A 117 8.21 -4.70 -3.61
N ALA A 118 9.41 -4.84 -3.03
CA ALA A 118 9.68 -5.91 -2.07
C ALA A 118 8.95 -5.60 -0.76
N LEU A 119 8.50 -6.64 -0.05
CA LEU A 119 7.69 -6.51 1.16
C LEU A 119 8.43 -6.94 2.44
N THR A 120 9.71 -7.28 2.31
CA THR A 120 10.60 -7.63 3.41
C THR A 120 11.79 -6.67 3.42
N ASP A 121 12.21 -6.26 4.62
CA ASP A 121 13.41 -5.45 4.83
C ASP A 121 14.69 -6.32 4.93
N ALA A 122 15.84 -5.66 5.12
CA ALA A 122 17.14 -6.35 5.16
C ALA A 122 17.30 -7.30 6.35
N ASP A 123 16.47 -7.16 7.39
CA ASP A 123 16.51 -7.99 8.60
C ASP A 123 15.53 -9.18 8.51
N GLY A 124 14.87 -9.37 7.35
CA GLY A 124 13.85 -10.41 7.18
C GLY A 124 12.51 -10.05 7.82
N MET A 125 12.31 -8.78 8.22
CA MET A 125 11.08 -8.31 8.82
C MET A 125 10.16 -7.65 7.77
N PRO A 126 8.85 -7.54 8.02
CA PRO A 126 7.96 -6.91 7.07
C PRO A 126 8.38 -5.46 6.83
N LEU A 127 8.44 -5.02 5.57
CA LEU A 127 8.81 -3.66 5.23
C LEU A 127 7.87 -2.66 5.94
N CYS A 128 8.38 -1.50 6.34
CA CYS A 128 7.61 -0.52 7.12
C CYS A 128 7.98 0.93 6.82
N GLY A 129 7.20 1.85 7.39
CA GLY A 129 7.50 3.28 7.33
C GLY A 129 7.14 3.90 5.99
N ALA A 130 7.86 4.97 5.61
CA ALA A 130 7.64 5.66 4.35
C ALA A 130 8.44 4.99 3.23
N VAL A 131 7.77 4.29 2.33
CA VAL A 131 8.40 3.67 1.16
C VAL A 131 8.24 4.61 -0.03
N ARG A 132 9.37 4.94 -0.63
CA ARG A 132 9.52 5.88 -1.76
C ARG A 132 10.40 5.21 -2.83
N PRO A 133 10.39 5.67 -4.08
CA PRO A 133 11.40 5.26 -5.06
C PRO A 133 12.83 5.46 -4.52
N PRO A 134 13.78 4.53 -4.78
CA PRO A 134 13.66 3.37 -5.67
C PRO A 134 13.09 2.09 -5.02
N ALA A 135 12.72 2.11 -3.73
CA ALA A 135 12.19 0.92 -3.04
C ALA A 135 10.79 0.49 -3.54
N VAL A 136 10.06 1.42 -4.16
CA VAL A 136 8.88 1.12 -4.98
C VAL A 136 9.10 1.67 -6.39
N THR A 137 8.79 0.86 -7.39
CA THR A 137 8.81 1.26 -8.80
C THR A 137 7.39 1.50 -9.27
N TRP A 138 7.12 2.70 -9.80
CA TRP A 138 5.83 3.07 -10.37
C TRP A 138 5.89 3.15 -11.88
N THR A 139 4.91 2.56 -12.54
CA THR A 139 4.61 2.74 -13.96
C THR A 139 3.18 3.24 -14.12
N ALA A 140 2.88 3.78 -15.29
CA ALA A 140 1.60 4.42 -15.58
C ALA A 140 0.78 3.58 -16.57
#